data_AF-A0A2D4MNT5-F1
#
_entry.id   AF-A0A2D4MNT5-F1
#
_cell.length_a   1.000
_cell.length_b   1.000
_cell.length_c   1.000
_cell.angle_alpha   90.00
_cell.angle_beta   90.00
_cell.angle_gamma   90.00
#
_symmetry.space_group_name_H-M   'P 1'
#
loop_
_entity.id
_entity.type
_entity.pdbx_description
1 polymer ?
#
loop_
_entity_poly.entity_id
_entity_poly.type
_entity_poly.pdbx_seq_one_letter_code
_entity_poly.pdbx_strand_id
1 'polypeptide(L)'
;AYEHDIQALSAQVKQVQDDAARLQKAYAGEKAEDIRKHEQSVSEAWSVLLGRSSDRRQLLVDTVDKFRFFGMVRDLLLWMDDINLQIDAQEKPRDVSAADLVIKNHQGIKAEMEARTDSFNACIAMGDDLLTKGHYASTKIVEKLSQLQERRKEIND
;
A
#
# COMPACT_ATOMS: atom_id res chain seq x y z
N ALA A 1 11.76 13.47 -9.73
CA ALA A 1 12.37 14.75 -9.35
C ALA A 1 13.35 14.53 -8.19
N TYR A 2 12.88 14.43 -6.94
CA TYR A 2 13.78 14.32 -5.77
C TYR A 2 14.85 13.20 -5.82
N GLU A 3 14.48 11.95 -6.15
CA GLU A 3 15.47 10.85 -6.23
C GLU A 3 16.44 11.00 -7.41
N HIS A 4 16.00 11.64 -8.48
CA HIS A 4 16.84 11.95 -9.63
C HIS A 4 17.87 13.03 -9.25
N ASP A 5 17.48 14.02 -8.44
CA ASP A 5 18.38 15.05 -7.93
C ASP A 5 19.44 14.43 -7.00
N ILE A 6 19.05 13.47 -6.16
CA ILE A 6 19.99 12.67 -5.36
C ILE A 6 20.97 11.93 -6.28
N GLN A 7 20.50 11.24 -7.31
CA GLN A 7 21.40 10.58 -8.28
C GLN A 7 22.40 11.54 -8.92
N ALA A 8 21.98 12.76 -9.25
CA ALA A 8 22.87 13.78 -9.80
C ALA A 8 23.97 14.22 -8.79
N LEU A 9 23.64 14.30 -7.50
CA LEU A 9 24.63 14.62 -6.45
C LEU A 9 25.67 13.52 -6.23
N SER A 10 25.36 12.26 -6.58
CA SER A 10 26.28 11.14 -6.35
C SER A 10 27.64 11.32 -7.03
N ALA A 11 27.65 11.90 -8.24
CA ALA A 11 28.88 12.20 -8.97
C ALA A 11 29.73 13.27 -8.27
N GLN A 12 29.08 14.28 -7.68
CA GLN A 12 29.76 15.36 -6.97
C GLN A 12 30.37 14.85 -5.66
N VAL A 13 29.65 14.02 -4.90
CA VAL A 13 30.17 13.39 -3.67
C VAL A 13 31.38 12.51 -3.99
N LYS A 14 31.29 11.69 -5.05
CA LYS A 14 32.42 10.88 -5.51
C LYS A 14 33.63 11.74 -5.88
N GLN A 15 33.39 12.85 -6.57
CA GLN A 15 34.48 13.77 -6.93
C GLN A 15 35.14 14.41 -5.70
N VAL A 16 34.36 14.80 -4.67
CA VAL A 16 34.89 15.28 -3.39
C VAL A 16 35.74 14.22 -2.69
N GLN A 17 35.31 12.96 -2.71
CA GLN A 17 36.07 11.83 -2.15
C GLN A 17 37.40 11.61 -2.89
N ASP A 18 37.36 11.61 -4.22
CA ASP A 18 38.55 11.44 -5.06
C ASP A 18 39.55 12.60 -4.86
N ASP A 19 39.05 13.84 -4.80
CA ASP A 19 39.87 15.04 -4.56
C ASP A 19 40.46 15.04 -3.15
N ALA A 20 39.68 14.69 -2.12
CA ALA A 20 40.18 14.57 -0.76
C ALA A 20 41.28 13.50 -0.64
N ALA A 21 41.11 12.33 -1.26
CA ALA A 21 42.11 11.27 -1.28
C ALA A 21 43.41 11.72 -1.98
N ARG A 22 43.31 12.52 -3.04
CA ARG A 22 44.47 13.11 -3.72
C ARG A 22 45.17 14.15 -2.83
N LEU A 23 44.41 15.06 -2.21
CA LEU A 23 44.97 16.15 -1.40
C LEU A 23 45.58 15.63 -0.09
N GLN A 24 45.01 14.60 0.53
CA GLN A 24 45.59 13.95 1.72
C GLN A 24 46.97 13.32 1.46
N LYS A 25 47.27 12.94 0.21
CA LYS A 25 48.62 12.47 -0.18
C LYS A 25 49.60 13.61 -0.41
N ALA A 26 49.10 14.80 -0.76
CA ALA A 26 49.90 15.97 -1.11
C ALA A 26 50.23 16.86 0.10
N TYR A 27 49.42 16.82 1.15
CA TYR A 27 49.59 17.59 2.39
C TYR A 27 49.85 16.67 3.59
N ALA A 28 50.43 17.22 4.66
CA ALA A 28 50.71 16.51 5.92
C ALA A 28 50.31 17.36 7.13
N GLY A 29 50.20 16.72 8.30
CA GLY A 29 49.85 17.37 9.56
C GLY A 29 48.39 17.88 9.55
N GLU A 30 48.18 19.03 10.19
CA GLU A 30 46.84 19.61 10.43
C GLU A 30 46.00 19.76 9.15
N LYS A 31 46.61 20.19 8.03
CA LYS A 31 45.90 20.34 6.75
C LYS A 31 45.35 19.03 6.20
N ALA A 32 46.09 17.93 6.34
CA ALA A 32 45.63 16.62 5.88
C ALA A 32 44.48 16.10 6.76
N GLU A 33 44.54 16.37 8.07
CA GLU A 33 43.45 16.04 8.99
C GLU A 33 42.19 16.86 8.73
N ASP A 34 42.31 18.15 8.42
CA ASP A 34 41.15 18.99 8.07
C ASP A 34 40.45 18.49 6.80
N ILE A 35 41.24 18.14 5.76
CA ILE A 35 40.70 17.55 4.52
C ILE A 35 39.98 16.23 4.82
N ARG A 36 40.57 15.37 5.64
CA ARG A 36 39.98 14.10 6.07
C ARG A 36 38.67 14.30 6.82
N LYS A 37 38.65 15.23 7.77
CA LYS A 37 37.46 15.55 8.56
C LYS A 37 36.33 16.08 7.68
N HIS A 38 36.66 16.93 6.71
CA HIS A 38 35.65 17.48 5.81
C HIS A 38 35.08 16.42 4.86
N GLU A 39 35.92 15.59 4.26
CA GLU A 39 35.48 14.46 3.43
C GLU A 39 34.60 13.50 4.22
N GLN A 40 35.02 13.11 5.43
CA GLN A 40 34.23 12.24 6.30
C GLN A 40 32.86 12.84 6.60
N SER A 41 32.80 14.15 6.91
CA SER A 41 31.53 14.83 7.17
C SER A 41 30.60 14.82 5.95
N VAL A 42 31.14 14.99 4.74
CA VAL A 42 30.36 14.90 3.49
C VAL A 42 29.86 13.47 3.26
N SER A 43 30.72 12.47 3.44
CA SER A 43 30.39 11.05 3.28
C SER A 43 29.31 10.59 4.28
N GLU A 44 29.39 11.04 5.54
CA GLU A 44 28.37 10.76 6.56
C GLU A 44 27.03 11.43 6.22
N ALA A 45 27.05 12.71 5.86
CA ALA A 45 25.84 13.43 5.46
C ALA A 45 25.17 12.79 4.23
N TRP A 46 25.97 12.34 3.26
CA TRP A 46 25.50 11.63 2.08
C TRP A 46 24.84 10.29 2.42
N SER A 47 25.47 9.49 3.29
CA SER A 47 24.90 8.23 3.77
C SER A 47 23.55 8.42 4.49
N VAL A 48 23.46 9.43 5.37
CA VAL A 48 22.21 9.79 6.05
C VAL A 48 21.13 10.23 5.07
N LEU A 49 21.48 11.04 4.06
CA LEU A 49 20.55 11.47 3.02
C LEU A 49 19.98 10.27 2.23
N LEU A 50 20.85 9.34 1.81
CA LEU A 50 20.43 8.14 1.10
C LEU A 50 19.50 7.26 1.95
N GLY A 51 19.84 7.05 3.23
CA GLY A 51 18.99 6.33 4.17
C GLY A 51 17.61 6.96 4.29
N ARG A 52 17.54 8.26 4.58
CA ARG A 52 16.26 8.99 4.70
C ARG A 52 15.44 8.98 3.41
N SER A 53 16.10 9.08 2.26
CA SER A 53 15.40 9.00 0.97
C SER A 53 14.78 7.62 0.75
N SER A 54 15.51 6.56 1.08
CA SER A 54 15.01 5.18 0.99
C SER A 54 13.83 4.96 1.95
N ASP A 55 13.94 5.39 3.20
CA ASP A 55 12.87 5.28 4.20
C ASP A 55 11.61 6.02 3.74
N ARG A 56 11.78 7.24 3.21
CA ARG A 56 10.67 8.03 2.65
C ARG A 56 10.01 7.30 1.48
N ARG A 57 10.79 6.74 0.55
CA ARG A 57 10.25 5.98 -0.59
C ARG A 57 9.44 4.80 -0.09
N GLN A 58 9.95 4.04 0.87
CA GLN A 58 9.23 2.90 1.43
C GLN A 58 7.92 3.33 2.11
N LEU A 59 7.97 4.37 2.95
CA LEU A 59 6.76 4.90 3.60
C LEU A 59 5.69 5.36 2.60
N LEU A 60 6.10 5.94 1.47
CA LEU A 60 5.18 6.33 0.41
C LEU A 60 4.52 5.12 -0.26
N VAL A 61 5.30 4.09 -0.59
CA VAL A 61 4.77 2.83 -1.15
C VAL A 61 3.78 2.19 -0.18
N ASP A 62 4.17 2.03 1.08
CA ASP A 62 3.33 1.49 2.15
C ASP A 62 2.02 2.29 2.27
N THR A 63 2.09 3.62 2.22
CA THR A 63 0.93 4.49 2.32
C THR A 63 -0.01 4.36 1.12
N VAL A 64 0.53 4.24 -0.09
CA VAL A 64 -0.26 4.02 -1.31
C VAL A 64 -0.96 2.66 -1.23
N ASP A 65 -0.25 1.59 -0.87
CA ASP A 65 -0.84 0.26 -0.77
C ASP A 65 -1.93 0.23 0.32
N LYS A 66 -1.71 0.85 1.48
CA LYS A 66 -2.75 1.00 2.52
C LYS A 66 -4.03 1.61 1.97
N PHE A 67 -3.93 2.72 1.24
CA PHE A 67 -5.12 3.40 0.71
C PHE A 67 -5.77 2.64 -0.44
N ARG A 68 -5.00 1.92 -1.26
CA ARG A 68 -5.54 1.01 -2.27
C ARG A 68 -6.37 -0.09 -1.60
N PHE A 69 -5.83 -0.74 -0.56
CA PHE A 69 -6.56 -1.74 0.23
C PHE A 69 -7.83 -1.16 0.86
N PHE A 70 -7.76 0.01 1.51
CA PHE A 70 -8.95 0.65 2.08
C PHE A 70 -10.01 1.01 1.03
N GLY A 71 -9.58 1.39 -0.17
CA GLY A 71 -10.47 1.58 -1.32
C GLY A 71 -11.20 0.30 -1.68
N MET A 72 -10.48 -0.80 -1.86
CA MET A 72 -11.07 -2.12 -2.17
C MET A 72 -12.09 -2.56 -1.11
N VAL A 73 -11.76 -2.42 0.17
CA VAL A 73 -12.68 -2.74 1.27
C VAL A 73 -13.95 -1.89 1.20
N ARG A 74 -13.80 -0.56 1.08
CA ARG A 74 -14.95 0.35 0.99
C ARG A 74 -15.86 0.00 -0.19
N ASP A 75 -15.27 -0.23 -1.35
CA ASP A 75 -16.04 -0.49 -2.57
C ASP A 75 -16.81 -1.81 -2.47
N LEU A 76 -16.22 -2.84 -1.84
CA LEU A 76 -16.90 -4.10 -1.54
C LEU A 76 -18.00 -3.95 -0.48
N LEU A 77 -17.79 -3.14 0.56
CA LEU A 77 -18.80 -2.86 1.58
C LEU A 77 -20.03 -2.17 0.97
N LEU A 78 -19.81 -1.13 0.15
CA LEU A 78 -20.89 -0.41 -0.53
C LEU A 78 -21.64 -1.31 -1.51
N TRP A 79 -20.93 -2.20 -2.21
CA TRP A 79 -21.58 -3.18 -3.08
C TRP A 79 -22.43 -4.17 -2.29
N MET A 80 -21.98 -4.65 -1.13
CA MET A 80 -22.81 -5.52 -0.27
C MET A 80 -24.05 -4.78 0.26
N ASP A 81 -23.93 -3.51 0.60
CA ASP A 81 -25.09 -2.69 1.01
C ASP A 81 -26.14 -2.59 -0.12
N ASP A 82 -25.71 -2.46 -1.38
CA ASP A 82 -26.59 -2.46 -2.55
C ASP A 82 -27.28 -3.81 -2.77
N ILE A 83 -26.54 -4.92 -2.68
CA ILE A 83 -27.12 -6.27 -2.79
C ILE A 83 -28.17 -6.51 -1.70
N ASN A 84 -27.90 -6.12 -0.46
CA ASN A 84 -28.87 -6.22 0.63
C ASN A 84 -30.14 -5.41 0.33
N LEU A 85 -30.00 -4.20 -0.19
CA LEU A 85 -31.15 -3.38 -0.61
C LEU A 85 -31.96 -4.08 -1.72
N GLN A 86 -31.30 -4.72 -2.68
CA GLN A 86 -31.98 -5.48 -3.73
C GLN A 86 -32.72 -6.72 -3.19
N ILE A 87 -32.18 -7.38 -2.16
CA ILE A 87 -32.82 -8.51 -1.49
C ILE A 87 -34.02 -8.03 -0.68
N ASP A 88 -33.86 -6.98 0.12
CA ASP A 88 -34.92 -6.41 0.96
C ASP A 88 -36.09 -5.83 0.15
N ALA A 89 -35.83 -5.35 -1.07
CA ALA A 89 -36.84 -4.84 -1.98
C ALA A 89 -37.75 -5.93 -2.58
N GLN A 90 -37.43 -7.22 -2.41
CA GLN A 90 -38.23 -8.31 -2.98
C GLN A 90 -39.54 -8.50 -2.19
N GLU A 91 -40.67 -8.27 -2.85
CA GLU A 91 -41.97 -8.51 -2.26
C GLU A 91 -42.34 -9.99 -2.22
N LYS A 92 -43.15 -10.37 -1.23
CA LYS A 92 -43.74 -11.70 -1.16
C LYS A 92 -44.60 -11.98 -2.41
N PRO A 93 -44.33 -13.06 -3.17
CA PRO A 93 -45.07 -13.34 -4.39
C PRO A 93 -46.54 -13.68 -4.07
N ARG A 94 -47.45 -13.18 -4.92
CA ARG A 94 -48.91 -13.33 -4.76
C ARG A 94 -49.51 -14.41 -5.67
N ASP A 95 -48.76 -14.85 -6.66
CA ASP A 95 -49.13 -15.92 -7.60
C ASP A 95 -47.87 -16.62 -8.13
N VAL A 96 -48.07 -17.65 -8.96
CA VAL A 96 -46.98 -18.46 -9.54
C VAL A 96 -46.06 -17.63 -10.44
N SER A 97 -46.61 -16.68 -11.21
CA SER A 97 -45.79 -15.85 -12.10
C SER A 97 -44.91 -14.88 -11.32
N ALA A 98 -45.45 -14.30 -10.25
CA ALA A 98 -44.71 -13.48 -9.30
C ALA A 98 -43.63 -14.31 -8.58
N ALA A 99 -43.92 -15.56 -8.21
CA ALA A 99 -42.95 -16.45 -7.59
C ALA A 99 -41.79 -16.78 -8.55
N ASP A 100 -42.08 -17.09 -9.81
CA ASP A 100 -41.07 -17.34 -10.83
C ASP A 100 -40.16 -16.11 -11.07
N LEU A 101 -40.73 -14.90 -11.03
CA LEU A 101 -39.96 -13.66 -11.16
C LEU A 101 -39.00 -13.45 -9.97
N VAL A 102 -39.48 -13.64 -8.74
CA VAL A 102 -38.66 -13.54 -7.52
C VAL A 102 -37.51 -14.55 -7.56
N ILE A 103 -37.78 -15.81 -7.95
CA ILE A 103 -36.75 -16.85 -8.10
C ILE A 103 -35.69 -16.44 -9.10
N LYS A 104 -36.08 -15.93 -10.28
CA LYS A 104 -35.12 -15.46 -11.29
C LYS A 104 -34.28 -14.29 -10.79
N ASN A 105 -34.88 -13.35 -10.07
CA ASN A 105 -34.14 -12.22 -9.50
C ASN A 105 -33.10 -12.71 -8.49
N HIS A 106 -33.49 -13.61 -7.60
CA HIS A 106 -32.58 -14.19 -6.60
C HIS A 106 -31.43 -14.99 -7.25
N GLN A 107 -31.71 -15.76 -8.32
CA GLN A 107 -30.67 -16.43 -9.10
C GLN A 107 -29.70 -15.43 -9.76
N GLY A 108 -30.19 -14.30 -10.25
CA GLY A 108 -29.37 -13.22 -10.80
C GLY A 108 -28.44 -12.61 -9.76
N ILE A 109 -28.96 -12.28 -8.58
CA ILE A 109 -28.19 -11.76 -7.45
C ILE A 109 -27.10 -12.77 -7.05
N LYS A 110 -27.44 -14.05 -6.93
CA LYS A 110 -26.47 -15.10 -6.60
C LYS A 110 -25.33 -15.17 -7.63
N ALA A 111 -25.65 -15.11 -8.92
CA ALA A 111 -24.64 -15.11 -9.98
C ALA A 111 -23.72 -13.87 -9.89
N GLU A 112 -24.27 -12.70 -9.55
CA GLU A 112 -23.47 -11.49 -9.31
C GLU A 112 -22.53 -11.65 -8.11
N MET A 113 -23.03 -12.24 -7.01
CA MET A 113 -22.21 -12.53 -5.84
C MET A 113 -21.07 -13.50 -6.15
N GLU A 114 -21.35 -14.56 -6.92
CA GLU A 114 -20.33 -15.50 -7.40
C GLU A 114 -19.26 -14.78 -8.23
N ALA A 115 -19.67 -13.92 -9.17
CA ALA A 115 -18.76 -13.13 -10.01
C ALA A 115 -17.88 -12.16 -9.21
N ARG A 116 -18.32 -11.72 -8.01
CA ARG A 116 -17.55 -10.83 -7.14
C ARG A 116 -16.51 -11.55 -6.27
N THR A 117 -16.52 -12.87 -6.23
CA THR A 117 -15.62 -13.70 -5.39
C THR A 117 -14.14 -13.35 -5.56
N ASP A 118 -13.69 -13.13 -6.80
CA ASP A 118 -12.29 -12.80 -7.08
C ASP A 118 -11.88 -11.44 -6.52
N SER A 119 -12.79 -10.46 -6.50
CA SER A 119 -12.52 -9.15 -5.90
C SER A 119 -12.34 -9.25 -4.39
N PHE A 120 -13.14 -10.08 -3.71
CA PHE A 120 -12.93 -10.35 -2.28
C PHE A 120 -11.60 -11.05 -2.02
N ASN A 121 -11.29 -12.08 -2.80
CA ASN A 121 -10.04 -12.83 -2.65
C ASN A 121 -8.81 -11.92 -2.85
N ALA A 122 -8.85 -11.06 -3.87
CA ALA A 122 -7.79 -10.07 -4.11
C ALA A 122 -7.68 -9.05 -2.96
N CYS A 123 -8.80 -8.59 -2.42
CA CYS A 123 -8.82 -7.65 -1.29
C CYS A 123 -8.23 -8.28 -0.02
N ILE A 124 -8.62 -9.53 0.27
CA ILE A 124 -8.12 -10.28 1.44
C ILE A 124 -6.64 -10.56 1.29
N ALA A 125 -6.21 -11.08 0.14
CA ALA A 125 -4.80 -11.35 -0.15
C ALA A 125 -3.92 -10.09 -0.03
N MET A 126 -4.43 -8.94 -0.48
CA MET A 126 -3.72 -7.68 -0.31
C MET A 126 -3.61 -7.26 1.17
N GLY A 127 -4.67 -7.45 1.95
CA GLY A 127 -4.63 -7.20 3.40
C GLY A 127 -3.63 -8.11 4.11
N ASP A 128 -3.63 -9.41 3.81
CA ASP A 128 -2.73 -10.40 4.40
C ASP A 128 -1.26 -10.15 4.03
N ASP A 129 -0.98 -9.74 2.78
CA ASP A 129 0.36 -9.33 2.34
C ASP A 129 0.86 -8.12 3.13
N LEU A 130 0.00 -7.11 3.35
CA LEU A 130 0.36 -5.96 4.19
C LEU A 130 0.66 -6.36 5.64
N LEU A 131 -0.10 -7.30 6.20
CA LEU A 131 0.15 -7.80 7.56
C LEU A 131 1.44 -8.61 7.64
N THR A 132 1.72 -9.44 6.63
CA THR A 132 2.94 -10.24 6.54
C THR A 132 4.19 -9.36 6.47
N LYS A 133 4.09 -8.21 5.81
CA LYS A 133 5.15 -7.18 5.74
C LYS A 133 5.31 -6.37 7.02
N GLY A 134 4.49 -6.59 8.06
CA GLY A 134 4.54 -5.83 9.30
C GLY A 134 4.16 -4.37 9.11
N HIS A 135 3.23 -4.09 8.18
CA HIS A 135 2.87 -2.73 7.79
C HIS A 135 2.45 -1.86 9.00
N TYR A 136 2.87 -0.59 9.03
CA TYR A 136 2.68 0.30 10.19
C TYR A 136 1.21 0.50 10.61
N ALA A 137 0.26 0.27 9.69
CA ALA A 137 -1.18 0.37 9.91
C ALA A 137 -1.87 -0.98 10.23
N SER A 138 -1.12 -2.00 10.64
CA SER A 138 -1.61 -3.38 10.83
C SER A 138 -2.90 -3.46 11.64
N THR A 139 -3.01 -2.72 12.75
CA THR A 139 -4.24 -2.69 13.57
C THR A 139 -5.49 -2.33 12.76
N LYS A 140 -5.39 -1.30 11.91
CA LYS A 140 -6.52 -0.86 11.05
C LYS A 140 -6.77 -1.82 9.89
N ILE A 141 -5.74 -2.49 9.40
CA ILE A 141 -5.88 -3.49 8.34
C ILE A 141 -6.64 -4.71 8.87
N VAL A 142 -6.29 -5.21 10.06
CA VAL A 142 -7.01 -6.30 10.73
C VAL A 142 -8.47 -5.92 10.95
N GLU A 143 -8.74 -4.72 11.51
CA GLU A 143 -10.11 -4.22 11.71
C GLU A 143 -10.93 -4.25 10.41
N LYS A 144 -10.34 -3.80 9.30
CA LYS A 144 -11.01 -3.76 7.99
C LYS A 144 -11.20 -5.13 7.36
N LEU A 145 -10.26 -6.06 7.52
CA LEU A 145 -10.42 -7.44 7.08
C LEU A 145 -11.55 -8.15 7.84
N SER A 146 -11.58 -8.01 9.17
CA SER A 146 -12.65 -8.57 10.00
C SER A 146 -14.01 -8.02 9.60
N GLN A 147 -14.12 -6.70 9.42
CA GLN A 147 -15.36 -6.06 8.95
C GLN A 147 -15.80 -6.61 7.59
N LEU A 148 -14.88 -6.75 6.63
CA LEU A 148 -15.19 -7.28 5.30
C LEU A 148 -15.66 -8.74 5.36
N GLN A 149 -15.00 -9.56 6.18
CA GLN A 149 -15.34 -10.99 6.34
C GLN A 149 -16.67 -11.20 7.04
N GLU A 150 -16.99 -10.40 8.06
CA GLU A 150 -18.28 -10.45 8.76
C GLU A 150 -19.41 -10.08 7.81
N ARG A 151 -19.30 -8.96 7.11
CA ARG A 151 -20.29 -8.52 6.11
C ARG A 151 -20.47 -9.50 4.96
N ARG A 152 -19.38 -10.15 4.52
CA ARG A 152 -19.44 -11.21 3.51
C ARG A 152 -20.19 -12.46 4.01
N LYS A 153 -20.15 -12.76 5.31
CA LYS A 153 -20.95 -13.85 5.87
C LYS A 153 -22.42 -13.48 5.90
N GLU A 154 -22.74 -12.27 6.39
CA GLU A 154 -24.13 -11.76 6.46
C GLU A 154 -24.88 -11.86 5.13
N ILE A 155 -24.23 -11.54 4.01
CA ILE A 155 -24.87 -11.55 2.69
C ILE A 155 -24.98 -12.95 2.06
N ASN A 156 -24.20 -13.92 2.54
CA ASN A 156 -24.24 -15.30 2.06
C ASN A 156 -25.23 -16.18 2.83
N ASP A 157 -25.66 -15.74 4.01
CA ASP A 157 -26.66 -16.39 4.87
C ASP A 157 -28.09 -15.99 4.47
#